data_AF-A0A257X3L4-F1
#
_entry.id   AF-A0A257X3L4-F1
#
_cell.length_a   1.000
_cell.length_b   1.000
_cell.length_c   1.000
_cell.angle_alpha   90.00
_cell.angle_beta   90.00
_cell.angle_gamma   90.00
#
_symmetry.space_group_name_H-M   'P 1'
#
loop_
_entity.id
_entity.type
_entity.pdbx_description
1 polymer ?
#
loop_
_entity_poly.entity_id
_entity_poly.type
_entity_poly.pdbx_seq_one_letter_code
_entity_poly.pdbx_strand_id
1 'polypeptide(L)'
;MMRILREPDDPWTSFLKGASRTALAVGIPLVIGGTLRVLNDWNSFWLGLGITLAMTVVFSLIAGVLCALSSVLQRWAYDRVTAGPFK
;
A
#
# COMPACT_ATOMS: atom_id res chain seq x y z
N MET A 1 -16.18 -28.92 -0.48
CA MET A 1 -15.06 -28.06 -0.05
C MET A 1 -15.07 -26.77 -0.90
N MET A 2 -16.18 -26.02 -0.83
CA MET A 2 -16.39 -24.78 -1.59
C MET A 2 -15.83 -23.60 -0.80
N ARG A 3 -14.58 -23.21 -1.08
CA ARG A 3 -13.99 -21.97 -0.59
C ARG A 3 -13.19 -21.27 -1.70
N ILE A 4 -13.60 -21.47 -2.95
CA ILE A 4 -12.74 -21.20 -4.12
C ILE A 4 -13.05 -19.87 -4.82
N LEU A 5 -14.17 -19.21 -4.54
CA LEU A 5 -14.52 -17.96 -5.23
C LEU A 5 -15.04 -16.94 -4.21
N ARG A 6 -14.14 -16.43 -3.37
CA ARG A 6 -14.40 -15.19 -2.64
C ARG A 6 -14.25 -14.07 -3.65
N GLU A 7 -15.31 -13.30 -3.84
CA GLU A 7 -15.32 -12.17 -4.77
C GLU A 7 -14.12 -11.26 -4.46
N PRO A 8 -13.29 -10.94 -5.47
CA PRO A 8 -12.07 -10.17 -5.24
C PRO A 8 -12.42 -8.79 -4.67
N ASP A 9 -11.69 -8.39 -3.62
CA ASP A 9 -11.84 -7.08 -2.97
C ASP A 9 -11.76 -5.96 -4.02
N ASP A 10 -12.60 -4.92 -3.87
CA ASP A 10 -12.57 -3.78 -4.78
C ASP A 10 -11.16 -3.16 -4.89
N PRO A 11 -10.79 -2.64 -6.07
CA PRO A 11 -9.44 -2.10 -6.31
C PRO A 11 -9.04 -1.02 -5.31
N TRP A 12 -10.02 -0.26 -4.84
CA TRP A 12 -9.85 0.78 -3.83
C TRP A 12 -9.46 0.21 -2.46
N THR A 13 -10.09 -0.88 -2.05
CA THR A 13 -9.82 -1.57 -0.78
C THR A 13 -8.45 -2.23 -0.78
N SER A 14 -8.05 -2.79 -1.92
CA SER A 14 -6.70 -3.35 -2.15
C SER A 14 -5.63 -2.26 -2.17
N PHE A 15 -5.91 -1.12 -2.82
CA PHE A 15 -5.05 0.06 -2.79
C PHE A 15 -4.84 0.57 -1.36
N LEU A 16 -5.92 0.79 -0.60
CA LEU A 16 -5.86 1.29 0.78
C LEU A 16 -5.12 0.32 1.71
N LYS A 17 -5.31 -1.00 1.56
CA LYS A 17 -4.52 -2.00 2.30
C LYS A 17 -3.03 -1.94 1.96
N GLY A 18 -2.69 -1.79 0.67
CA GLY A 18 -1.30 -1.67 0.21
C GLY A 18 -0.64 -0.41 0.76
N ALA A 19 -1.29 0.74 0.54
CA ALA A 19 -0.81 2.05 0.97
C ALA A 19 -0.70 2.18 2.49
N SER A 20 -1.69 1.69 3.25
CA SER A 20 -1.65 1.74 4.72
C SER A 20 -0.54 0.88 5.31
N ARG A 21 -0.30 -0.33 4.76
CA ARG A 21 0.80 -1.19 5.22
C ARG A 21 2.18 -0.57 4.98
N THR A 22 2.38 0.03 3.81
CA THR A 22 3.65 0.71 3.52
C THR A 22 3.82 1.98 4.35
N ALA A 23 2.75 2.76 4.52
CA ALA A 23 2.76 3.94 5.37
C ALA A 23 3.08 3.60 6.82
N LEU A 24 2.55 2.50 7.37
CA LEU A 24 2.87 2.06 8.73
C LEU A 24 4.31 1.53 8.84
N ALA A 25 4.75 0.72 7.88
CA ALA A 25 6.09 0.13 7.89
C ALA A 25 7.21 1.18 7.81
N VAL A 26 6.98 2.28 7.08
CA VAL A 26 7.97 3.34 6.90
C VAL A 26 7.74 4.51 7.87
N GLY A 27 6.49 4.82 8.20
CA GLY A 27 6.10 5.92 9.08
C GLY A 27 6.47 5.68 10.55
N ILE A 28 6.34 4.45 11.06
CA ILE A 28 6.69 4.15 12.46
C ILE A 28 8.20 4.35 12.73
N PRO A 29 9.13 3.79 11.94
CA PRO A 29 10.56 4.07 12.08
C PRO A 29 10.91 5.55 11.94
N LEU A 30 10.17 6.28 11.10
CA LEU A 30 10.34 7.72 10.89
C LEU A 30 10.01 8.54 12.14
N VAL A 31 8.90 8.24 12.80
CA VAL A 31 8.50 8.93 14.04
C VAL A 31 9.51 8.65 15.16
N ILE A 32 9.99 7.40 15.26
CA ILE A 32 10.98 7.00 16.26
C ILE A 32 12.35 7.64 15.98
N GLY A 33 12.88 7.50 14.76
CA GLY A 33 14.16 8.09 14.37
C GLY A 33 14.14 9.61 14.39
N GLY A 34 12.98 10.18 14.07
CA GLY A 34 12.73 11.62 14.13
C GLY A 34 12.80 12.18 15.54
N THR A 35 12.06 11.58 16.49
CA THR A 35 12.07 12.00 17.90
C THR A 35 13.45 11.90 18.54
N LEU A 36 14.25 10.88 18.17
CA LEU A 36 15.65 10.76 18.61
C LEU A 36 16.57 11.85 18.00
N ARG A 37 16.32 12.29 16.76
CA ARG A 37 17.11 13.34 16.09
C ARG A 37 16.73 14.75 16.54
N VAL A 38 15.46 15.01 16.86
CA VAL A 38 14.98 16.28 17.43
C VAL A 38 15.75 16.66 18.69
N LEU A 39 16.14 15.67 19.50
CA LEU A 39 16.93 15.87 20.71
C LEU A 39 18.37 16.36 20.42
N ASN A 40 18.85 16.24 19.18
CA ASN A 40 20.24 16.52 18.81
C ASN A 40 20.39 17.75 17.89
N ASP A 41 19.47 17.99 16.95
CA ASP A 41 19.56 19.14 16.03
C ASP A 41 18.22 19.44 15.32
N TRP A 42 17.64 20.62 15.58
CA TRP A 42 16.26 20.96 15.19
C TRP A 42 16.11 21.27 13.70
N ASN A 43 17.09 21.95 13.07
CA ASN A 43 16.98 22.34 11.66
C ASN A 43 17.19 21.16 10.71
N SER A 44 18.16 20.30 11.01
CA SER A 44 18.45 19.08 10.26
C SER A 44 17.30 18.07 10.31
N PHE A 45 16.51 18.10 11.39
CA PHE A 45 15.34 17.25 11.58
C PHE A 45 14.22 17.53 10.57
N TRP A 46 13.83 18.79 10.37
CA TRP A 46 12.74 19.14 9.45
C TRP A 46 13.05 18.80 7.99
N LEU A 47 14.30 19.01 7.58
CA LEU A 47 14.74 18.73 6.22
C LEU A 47 14.80 17.21 5.95
N GLY A 48 15.31 16.45 6.91
CA GLY A 48 15.28 14.99 6.86
C GLY A 48 13.85 14.43 6.90
N LEU A 49 13.00 14.97 7.76
CA LEU A 49 11.61 14.56 7.90
C LEU A 49 10.81 14.83 6.61
N GLY A 50 11.01 15.98 5.97
CA GLY A 50 10.40 16.32 4.69
C GLY A 50 10.78 15.36 3.56
N ILE A 51 12.08 15.07 3.40
CA ILE A 51 12.56 14.11 2.38
C ILE A 51 11.99 12.72 2.63
N THR A 52 12.01 12.27 3.89
CA THR A 52 11.58 10.90 4.20
C THR A 52 10.06 10.75 4.10
N LEU A 53 9.27 11.77 4.46
CA LEU A 53 7.83 11.80 4.20
C LEU A 53 7.54 11.76 2.70
N ALA A 54 8.24 12.57 1.90
CA ALA A 54 8.06 12.58 0.44
C ALA A 54 8.34 11.19 -0.16
N MET A 55 9.44 10.53 0.24
CA MET A 55 9.73 9.17 -0.20
C MET A 55 8.68 8.16 0.27
N THR A 56 8.20 8.29 1.51
CA THR A 56 7.14 7.42 2.06
C THR A 56 5.86 7.53 1.26
N VAL A 57 5.45 8.74 0.88
CA VAL A 57 4.29 8.99 0.03
C VAL A 57 4.47 8.35 -1.35
N VAL A 58 5.64 8.49 -1.97
CA VAL A 58 5.93 7.85 -3.26
C VAL A 58 5.87 6.33 -3.17
N PHE A 59 6.52 5.72 -2.18
CA PHE A 59 6.52 4.26 -2.03
C PHE A 59 5.13 3.71 -1.68
N SER A 60 4.36 4.42 -0.85
CA SER A 60 2.99 4.02 -0.51
C SER A 60 2.03 4.14 -1.70
N LEU A 61 2.18 5.17 -2.55
CA LEU A 61 1.47 5.28 -3.82
C LEU A 61 1.82 4.12 -4.76
N ILE A 62 3.11 3.80 -4.95
CA ILE A 62 3.54 2.69 -5.81
C ILE A 62 2.98 1.36 -5.30
N ALA A 63 3.10 1.08 -4.00
CA ALA A 63 2.58 -0.14 -3.39
C ALA A 63 1.06 -0.24 -3.50
N GLY A 64 0.34 0.87 -3.26
CA GLY A 64 -1.10 0.94 -3.45
C GLY A 64 -1.50 0.64 -4.89
N VAL A 65 -0.83 1.25 -5.88
CA VAL A 65 -1.10 1.04 -7.31
C VAL A 65 -0.83 -0.41 -7.72
N LEU A 66 0.25 -1.03 -7.25
CA LEU A 66 0.56 -2.44 -7.51
C LEU A 66 -0.52 -3.38 -6.93
N CYS A 67 -1.00 -3.11 -5.71
CA CYS A 67 -2.10 -3.87 -5.11
C CYS A 67 -3.44 -3.64 -5.85
N ALA A 68 -3.70 -2.43 -6.35
CA ALA A 68 -4.87 -2.17 -7.18
C ALA A 68 -4.80 -2.96 -8.49
N LEU A 69 -3.66 -2.91 -9.19
CA LEU A 69 -3.43 -3.66 -10.43
C LEU A 69 -3.58 -5.16 -10.25
N SER A 70 -3.06 -5.73 -9.15
CA SER A 70 -3.20 -7.16 -8.88
C SER A 70 -4.67 -7.56 -8.62
N SER A 71 -5.44 -6.73 -7.92
CA SER A 71 -6.87 -6.98 -7.71
C SER A 71 -7.69 -6.89 -9.01
N VAL A 72 -7.34 -5.96 -9.91
CA VAL A 72 -7.97 -5.85 -11.24
C VAL A 72 -7.64 -7.08 -12.08
N LEU A 73 -6.39 -7.54 -12.08
CA LEU A 73 -5.98 -8.76 -12.78
C LEU A 73 -6.70 -10.00 -12.24
N GLN A 74 -6.86 -10.11 -10.92
CA GLN A 74 -7.61 -11.20 -10.28
C GLN A 74 -9.08 -11.18 -10.68
N ARG A 75 -9.71 -9.99 -10.72
CA ARG A 75 -11.11 -9.84 -11.15
C ARG A 75 -11.29 -10.18 -12.62
N TRP A 76 -10.36 -9.75 -13.47
CA TRP A 76 -10.39 -10.08 -14.90
C TRP A 76 -10.18 -11.58 -15.16
N ALA A 77 -9.27 -12.23 -14.41
CA ALA A 77 -9.08 -13.67 -14.47
C ALA A 77 -10.33 -14.43 -13.95
N TYR A 78 -10.96 -13.95 -12.90
CA TYR A 78 -12.22 -14.48 -12.37
C TYR A 78 -13.33 -14.41 -13.41
N ASP A 79 -13.52 -13.25 -14.04
CA ASP A 79 -14.54 -13.04 -15.07
C ASP A 79 -14.29 -13.96 -16.28
N ARG A 80 -13.03 -14.14 -16.70
CA ARG A 80 -12.68 -15.08 -17.78
C ARG A 80 -12.97 -16.54 -17.44
N VAL A 81 -12.70 -16.98 -16.20
CA VAL A 81 -12.94 -18.37 -15.76
C VAL A 81 -14.42 -18.64 -15.56
N THR A 82 -15.16 -17.67 -15.01
CA THR A 82 -16.61 -17.78 -14.79
C THR A 82 -17.44 -17.55 -16.06
N ALA A 83 -16.88 -16.90 -17.08
CA ALA A 83 -17.47 -16.79 -18.42
C ALA A 83 -17.23 -18.02 -19.33
N GLY A 84 -16.62 -19.10 -18.82
CA GLY A 84 -16.59 -20.40 -19.49
C GLY A 84 -17.99 -21.00 -19.71
N PRO A 85 -18.15 -21.96 -20.64
CA PRO A 85 -19.35 -22.18 -21.47
C PRO A 85 -20.58 -22.80 -20.78
N PHE A 86 -20.70 -22.68 -19.45
CA PHE A 86 -21.81 -23.23 -18.67
C PHE A 86 -22.97 -22.25 -18.47
N LYS A 87 -23.15 -21.30 -19.40
CA LYS A 87 -24.39 -20.52 -19.55
C LYS A 87 -25.14 -20.98 -20.78
#